data_AF-A0A959B744-F1
#
_entry.id   AF-A0A959B744-F1
#
_cell.length_a   1.000
_cell.length_b   1.000
_cell.length_c   1.000
_cell.angle_alpha   90.00
_cell.angle_beta   90.00
_cell.angle_gamma   90.00
#
_symmetry.space_group_name_H-M   'P 1'
#
loop_
_entity.id
_entity.type
_entity.pdbx_description
1 polymer ?
#
loop_
_entity_poly.entity_id
_entity_poly.type
_entity_poly.pdbx_seq_one_letter_code
_entity_poly.pdbx_strand_id
1 'polypeptide(L)'
;MQDKKTAAQNIIQNNALFAAAGGAIPIPLLDIGAVTLVQLDMLKSLCHLHDVDYSELQGKAIISALSGSIMARFSSSFFKMVPGIGSLLGGLSMAAFSAANTYSLGKVFDHLLAKYGSLDQFDIEEIKRVFQEEFEKGKRFFQQYREKQ
;
A
#
# COMPACT_ATOMS: atom_id res chain seq x y z
N MET A 1 -4.77 -23.79 -6.45
CA MET A 1 -5.37 -22.43 -6.62
C MET A 1 -5.69 -21.79 -5.27
N GLN A 2 -6.23 -22.53 -4.30
CA GLN A 2 -6.45 -22.06 -2.93
C GLN A 2 -5.14 -21.73 -2.19
N ASP A 3 -4.08 -22.51 -2.42
CA ASP A 3 -2.77 -22.29 -1.79
C ASP A 3 -2.07 -21.01 -2.25
N LYS A 4 -2.08 -20.67 -3.56
CA LYS A 4 -1.53 -19.40 -4.06
C LYS A 4 -2.28 -18.20 -3.44
N LYS A 5 -3.61 -18.27 -3.33
CA LYS A 5 -4.41 -17.17 -2.73
C LYS A 5 -4.07 -16.96 -1.25
N THR A 6 -3.94 -18.04 -0.48
CA THR A 6 -3.54 -17.97 0.94
C THR A 6 -2.10 -17.49 1.09
N ALA A 7 -1.17 -17.97 0.26
CA ALA A 7 0.21 -17.52 0.27
C ALA A 7 0.32 -16.02 -0.05
N ALA A 8 -0.40 -15.53 -1.06
CA ALA A 8 -0.46 -14.11 -1.40
C ALA A 8 -0.99 -13.29 -0.22
N GLN A 9 -2.08 -13.74 0.42
CA GLN A 9 -2.62 -13.07 1.60
C GLN A 9 -1.61 -12.98 2.75
N ASN A 10 -0.86 -14.05 3.02
CA ASN A 10 0.15 -14.06 4.07
C ASN A 10 1.31 -13.09 3.77
N ILE A 11 1.79 -13.05 2.52
CA ILE A 11 2.83 -12.10 2.08
C ILE A 11 2.37 -10.66 2.32
N ILE A 12 1.14 -10.35 1.90
CA ILE A 12 0.56 -9.00 1.99
C ILE A 12 0.34 -8.60 3.46
N GLN A 13 -0.24 -9.48 4.28
CA GLN A 13 -0.50 -9.18 5.70
C GLN A 13 0.79 -8.99 6.50
N ASN A 14 1.81 -9.83 6.28
CA ASN A 14 3.09 -9.69 6.96
C ASN A 14 3.77 -8.37 6.61
N ASN A 15 3.81 -8.01 5.32
CA ASN A 15 4.40 -6.75 4.89
C ASN A 15 3.58 -5.54 5.37
N ALA A 16 2.25 -5.62 5.41
CA ALA A 16 1.43 -4.58 6.02
C ALA A 16 1.75 -4.38 7.51
N LEU A 17 1.99 -5.47 8.26
CA LEU A 17 2.40 -5.41 9.66
C LEU A 17 3.80 -4.79 9.81
N PHE A 18 4.76 -5.18 8.96
CA PHE A 18 6.10 -4.57 8.95
C PHE A 18 6.05 -3.08 8.58
N ALA A 19 5.18 -2.69 7.64
CA ALA A 19 4.96 -1.30 7.28
C ALA A 19 4.34 -0.50 8.44
N ALA A 20 3.44 -1.12 9.22
CA ALA A 20 2.89 -0.53 10.43
C ALA A 20 3.99 -0.27 11.47
N ALA A 21 4.88 -1.26 11.67
CA ALA A 21 6.01 -1.14 12.58
C ALA A 21 7.02 -0.08 12.13
N GLY A 22 7.34 -0.03 10.83
CA GLY A 22 8.20 0.99 10.24
C GLY A 22 7.61 2.40 10.30
N GLY A 23 6.28 2.53 10.15
CA GLY A 23 5.55 3.80 10.27
C GLY A 23 5.31 4.26 11.72
N ALA A 24 5.67 3.44 12.71
CA ALA A 24 5.63 3.78 14.13
C ALA A 24 6.97 4.37 14.64
N ILE A 25 8.01 4.39 13.80
CA ILE A 25 9.29 5.02 14.12
C ILE A 25 9.10 6.54 14.02
N PRO A 26 9.37 7.33 15.07
CA PRO A 26 9.13 8.78 15.05
C PRO A 26 10.31 9.53 14.41
N ILE A 27 10.80 9.08 13.25
CA ILE A 27 11.91 9.74 12.52
C ILE A 27 11.44 10.11 11.11
N PRO A 28 11.10 11.39 10.88
CA PRO A 28 10.70 11.88 9.56
C PRO A 28 11.70 11.47 8.48
N LEU A 29 11.20 10.98 7.35
CA LEU A 29 11.94 10.48 6.16
C LEU A 29 12.60 9.10 6.30
N LEU A 30 13.02 8.67 7.49
CA LEU A 30 13.53 7.31 7.69
C LEU A 30 12.42 6.27 7.44
N ASP A 31 11.19 6.65 7.82
CA ASP A 31 9.98 5.83 7.66
C ASP A 31 9.64 5.58 6.18
N ILE A 32 9.96 6.53 5.29
CA ILE A 32 9.67 6.40 3.85
C ILE A 32 10.57 5.33 3.23
N GLY A 33 11.88 5.38 3.53
CA GLY A 33 12.83 4.37 3.06
C GLY A 33 12.49 2.98 3.58
N ALA A 34 12.18 2.85 4.87
CA ALA A 34 11.78 1.59 5.47
C ALA A 34 10.51 1.01 4.84
N VAL A 35 9.46 1.82 4.66
CA VAL A 35 8.21 1.39 4.01
C VAL A 35 8.43 1.02 2.54
N THR A 36 9.26 1.75 1.81
CA THR A 36 9.63 1.40 0.43
C THR A 36 10.32 0.04 0.36
N LEU A 37 11.24 -0.28 1.28
CA LEU A 37 11.89 -1.59 1.32
C LEU A 37 10.88 -2.71 1.57
N VAL A 38 9.95 -2.52 2.51
CA VAL A 38 8.86 -3.45 2.78
C VAL A 38 7.99 -3.66 1.52
N GLN A 39 7.66 -2.59 0.80
CA GLN A 39 6.86 -2.68 -0.42
C GLN A 39 7.61 -3.38 -1.58
N LEU A 40 8.93 -3.19 -1.69
CA LEU A 40 9.75 -3.88 -2.68
C LEU A 40 9.87 -5.38 -2.39
N ASP A 41 10.07 -5.75 -1.13
CA ASP A 41 10.13 -7.16 -0.70
C ASP A 41 8.78 -7.87 -0.93
N MET A 42 7.68 -7.18 -0.61
CA MET A 42 6.32 -7.65 -0.91
C MET A 42 6.13 -7.90 -2.40
N LEU A 43 6.48 -6.92 -3.26
CA LEU A 43 6.33 -7.05 -4.71
C LEU A 43 7.17 -8.22 -5.26
N LYS A 44 8.43 -8.33 -4.83
CA LYS A 44 9.32 -9.44 -5.21
C LYS A 44 8.75 -10.80 -4.82
N SER A 45 8.27 -10.92 -3.58
CA SER A 45 7.66 -12.14 -3.06
C SER A 45 6.39 -12.53 -3.84
N LEU A 46 5.56 -11.55 -4.21
CA LEU A 46 4.40 -11.80 -5.06
C LEU A 46 4.80 -12.21 -6.48
N CYS A 47 5.84 -11.61 -7.08
CA CYS A 47 6.35 -12.02 -8.39
C CYS A 47 6.81 -13.48 -8.37
N HIS A 48 7.59 -13.87 -7.36
CA HIS A 48 8.00 -15.27 -7.16
C HIS A 48 6.77 -16.20 -7.02
N LEU A 49 5.75 -15.79 -6.26
CA LEU A 49 4.54 -16.58 -6.09
C LEU A 49 3.76 -16.76 -7.42
N HIS A 50 3.80 -15.77 -8.30
CA HIS A 50 3.13 -15.80 -9.60
C HIS A 50 4.01 -16.33 -10.73
N ASP A 51 5.23 -16.80 -10.44
CA ASP A 51 6.22 -17.25 -11.43
C ASP A 51 6.55 -16.15 -12.46
N VAL A 52 6.63 -14.90 -11.99
CA VAL A 52 6.94 -13.71 -12.80
C VAL A 52 8.36 -13.24 -12.50
N ASP A 53 9.11 -12.91 -13.55
CA ASP A 53 10.46 -12.37 -13.43
C ASP A 53 10.46 -11.01 -12.73
N TYR A 54 11.29 -10.88 -11.70
CA TYR A 54 11.44 -9.65 -10.92
C TYR A 54 12.76 -8.95 -11.24
N SER A 55 12.67 -7.67 -11.63
CA SER A 55 13.81 -6.76 -11.73
C SER A 55 13.72 -5.70 -10.63
N GLU A 56 14.80 -5.53 -9.87
CA GLU A 56 14.87 -4.50 -8.83
C GLU A 56 14.67 -3.09 -9.40
N LEU A 57 15.15 -2.84 -10.62
CA LEU A 57 14.97 -1.57 -11.30
C LEU A 57 13.48 -1.31 -11.60
N GLN A 58 12.76 -2.32 -12.11
CA GLN A 58 11.33 -2.21 -12.40
C GLN A 58 10.52 -2.05 -11.12
N GLY A 59 10.82 -2.84 -10.09
CA GLY A 59 10.16 -2.74 -8.79
C GLY A 59 10.32 -1.34 -8.17
N LYS A 60 11.54 -0.78 -8.18
CA LYS A 60 11.79 0.59 -7.72
C LYS A 60 11.03 1.62 -8.56
N ALA A 61 10.99 1.47 -9.88
CA ALA A 61 10.25 2.37 -10.76
C ALA A 61 8.75 2.36 -10.43
N ILE A 62 8.13 1.18 -10.29
CA ILE A 62 6.71 1.03 -9.94
C ILE A 62 6.42 1.64 -8.57
N ILE A 63 7.16 1.25 -7.53
CA ILE A 63 6.93 1.77 -6.17
C ILE A 63 7.14 3.29 -6.13
N SER A 64 8.22 3.81 -6.73
CA SER A 64 8.50 5.26 -6.72
C SER A 64 7.40 6.09 -7.41
N ALA A 65 6.90 5.64 -8.56
CA ALA A 65 5.81 6.30 -9.29
C ALA A 65 4.50 6.33 -8.47
N LEU A 66 4.24 5.28 -7.69
CA LEU A 66 3.08 5.19 -6.81
C LEU A 66 3.26 6.05 -5.55
N SER A 67 4.43 6.01 -4.90
CA SER A 67 4.72 6.78 -3.70
C SER A 67 4.53 8.28 -3.93
N GLY A 68 5.05 8.83 -5.05
CA GLY A 68 4.86 10.25 -5.38
C GLY A 68 3.38 10.63 -5.58
N SER A 69 2.62 9.74 -6.23
CA SER A 69 1.20 9.97 -6.52
C SER A 69 0.32 9.82 -5.28
N ILE A 70 0.61 8.85 -4.41
CA ILE A 70 -0.04 8.68 -3.12
C ILE A 70 0.26 9.92 -2.28
N MET A 71 1.52 10.29 -2.06
CA MET A 71 1.86 11.49 -1.27
C MET A 71 1.21 12.78 -1.79
N ALA A 72 1.21 13.00 -3.11
CA ALA A 72 0.58 14.18 -3.71
C ALA A 72 -0.91 14.29 -3.37
N ARG A 73 -1.64 13.17 -3.35
CA ARG A 73 -3.08 13.11 -3.05
C ARG A 73 -3.41 13.27 -1.57
N PHE A 74 -2.45 12.98 -0.69
CA PHE A 74 -2.61 13.13 0.75
C PHE A 74 -2.24 14.53 1.26
N SER A 75 -1.63 15.38 0.44
CA SER A 75 -1.11 16.69 0.82
C SER A 75 -2.17 17.77 1.18
N SER A 76 -3.45 17.60 0.84
CA SER A 76 -4.46 18.66 1.06
C SER A 76 -5.78 18.23 1.68
N SER A 77 -6.27 17.02 1.40
CA SER A 77 -7.63 16.59 1.81
C SER A 77 -7.67 15.72 3.06
N PHE A 78 -6.63 14.93 3.36
CA PHE A 78 -6.62 14.09 4.56
C PHE A 78 -6.26 14.90 5.83
N PHE A 79 -5.30 15.82 5.72
CA PHE A 79 -4.92 16.73 6.80
C PHE A 79 -6.05 17.68 7.25
N LYS A 80 -7.02 17.97 6.37
CA LYS A 80 -8.21 18.80 6.69
C LYS A 80 -9.41 17.99 7.18
N MET A 81 -9.42 16.67 6.98
CA MET A 81 -10.57 15.81 7.32
C MET A 81 -10.61 15.40 8.79
N VAL A 82 -9.55 15.66 9.56
CA VAL A 82 -9.59 15.46 11.01
C VAL A 82 -9.06 16.68 11.79
N PRO A 83 -9.96 17.56 12.28
CA PRO A 83 -9.59 18.60 13.24
C PRO A 83 -9.08 17.93 14.53
N GLY A 84 -7.88 18.30 15.01
CA GLY A 84 -7.35 17.85 16.31
C GLY A 84 -6.41 16.63 16.32
N ILE A 85 -6.16 15.95 15.19
CA ILE A 85 -5.19 14.82 15.11
C ILE A 85 -3.73 15.26 14.93
N GLY A 86 -3.45 16.56 14.95
CA GLY A 86 -2.08 17.08 14.87
C GLY A 86 -1.19 16.75 16.07
N SER A 87 -1.74 16.40 17.24
CA SER A 87 -0.94 16.47 18.49
C SER A 87 -1.03 15.28 19.46
N LEU A 88 -1.92 14.28 19.28
CA LEU A 88 -2.02 13.14 20.22
C LEU A 88 -2.05 11.73 19.58
N LEU A 89 -2.15 11.60 18.26
CA LEU A 89 -2.35 10.31 17.57
C LEU A 89 -1.34 10.03 16.43
N GLY A 90 -0.23 10.79 16.35
CA GLY A 90 0.69 10.80 15.22
C GLY A 90 1.35 9.45 14.87
N GLY A 91 1.55 8.55 15.85
CA GLY A 91 2.14 7.23 15.60
C GLY A 91 1.12 6.16 15.20
N LEU A 92 -0.08 6.17 15.81
CA LEU A 92 -1.11 5.16 15.56
C LEU A 92 -1.80 5.38 14.21
N SER A 93 -2.00 6.65 13.83
CA SER A 93 -2.56 7.01 12.52
C SER A 93 -1.58 6.71 11.38
N MET A 94 -0.29 6.97 11.57
CA MET A 94 0.75 6.70 10.56
C MET A 94 1.02 5.20 10.42
N ALA A 95 1.08 4.45 11.53
CA ALA A 95 1.21 2.99 11.50
C ALA A 95 0.00 2.33 10.80
N ALA A 96 -1.23 2.71 11.19
CA ALA A 96 -2.44 2.20 10.57
C ALA A 96 -2.52 2.56 9.07
N PHE A 97 -2.15 3.80 8.73
CA PHE A 97 -2.09 4.24 7.35
C PHE A 97 -1.06 3.45 6.54
N SER A 98 0.16 3.28 7.06
CA SER A 98 1.23 2.53 6.43
C SER A 98 0.83 1.07 6.18
N ALA A 99 0.19 0.45 7.17
CA ALA A 99 -0.38 -0.89 7.06
C ALA A 99 -1.45 -0.97 5.96
N ALA A 100 -2.43 -0.06 5.99
CA ALA A 100 -3.52 -0.03 5.03
C ALA A 100 -3.02 0.20 3.60
N ASN A 101 -2.11 1.16 3.42
CA ASN A 101 -1.51 1.48 2.13
C ASN A 101 -0.76 0.27 1.55
N THR A 102 0.08 -0.37 2.37
CA THR A 102 0.87 -1.55 1.96
C THR A 102 -0.03 -2.73 1.65
N TYR A 103 -1.06 -2.98 2.47
CA TYR A 103 -2.05 -4.02 2.23
C TYR A 103 -2.78 -3.83 0.90
N SER A 104 -3.28 -2.61 0.64
CA SER A 104 -3.99 -2.27 -0.59
C SER A 104 -3.09 -2.42 -1.82
N LEU A 105 -1.85 -1.92 -1.77
CA LEU A 105 -0.88 -2.10 -2.86
C LEU A 105 -0.59 -3.58 -3.13
N GLY A 106 -0.39 -4.38 -2.09
CA GLY A 106 -0.18 -5.81 -2.22
C GLY A 106 -1.34 -6.52 -2.92
N LYS A 107 -2.60 -6.15 -2.60
CA LYS A 107 -3.79 -6.70 -3.28
C LYS A 107 -3.84 -6.32 -4.75
N VAL A 108 -3.44 -5.10 -5.11
CA VAL A 108 -3.39 -4.66 -6.51
C VAL A 108 -2.31 -5.42 -7.27
N PHE A 109 -1.10 -5.54 -6.72
CA PHE A 109 -0.02 -6.30 -7.36
C PHE A 109 -0.37 -7.77 -7.55
N ASP A 110 -0.94 -8.42 -6.52
CA ASP A 110 -1.43 -9.79 -6.61
C ASP A 110 -2.44 -9.97 -7.75
N HIS A 111 -3.39 -9.04 -7.88
CA HIS A 111 -4.37 -9.06 -8.96
C HIS A 111 -3.75 -8.87 -10.35
N LEU A 112 -2.86 -7.90 -10.50
CA LEU A 112 -2.24 -7.59 -11.79
C LEU A 112 -1.23 -8.65 -12.23
N LEU A 113 -0.47 -9.24 -11.30
CA LEU A 113 0.40 -10.37 -11.59
C LEU A 113 -0.41 -11.59 -12.06
N ALA A 114 -1.53 -11.88 -11.39
CA ALA A 114 -2.43 -12.95 -11.81
C ALA A 114 -3.07 -12.70 -13.19
N LYS A 115 -3.28 -11.43 -13.56
CA LYS A 115 -3.89 -11.02 -14.84
C LYS A 115 -2.90 -11.02 -16.00
N TYR A 116 -1.72 -10.44 -15.81
CA TYR A 116 -0.79 -10.14 -16.89
C TYR A 116 0.43 -11.08 -16.95
N GLY A 117 0.79 -11.71 -15.83
CA GLY A 117 1.97 -12.60 -15.78
C GLY A 117 3.30 -11.90 -16.05
N SER A 118 3.35 -10.56 -16.03
CA SER A 118 4.56 -9.77 -16.21
C SER A 118 4.40 -8.38 -15.61
N LEU A 119 5.49 -7.86 -15.02
CA LEU A 119 5.56 -6.47 -14.56
C LEU A 119 5.61 -5.46 -15.72
N ASP A 120 6.09 -5.85 -16.90
CA ASP A 120 6.20 -4.95 -18.05
C ASP A 120 4.83 -4.49 -18.58
N GLN A 121 3.78 -5.25 -18.27
CA GLN A 121 2.41 -4.94 -18.63
C GLN A 121 1.70 -4.07 -17.57
N PHE A 122 2.39 -3.70 -16.49
CA PHE A 122 1.81 -2.87 -15.46
C PHE A 122 1.69 -1.43 -15.97
N ASP A 123 0.46 -1.01 -16.24
CA ASP A 123 0.15 0.39 -16.42
C ASP A 123 0.06 1.07 -15.04
N ILE A 124 0.96 2.02 -14.80
CA ILE A 124 0.98 2.84 -13.59
C ILE A 124 -0.37 3.56 -13.40
N GLU A 125 -1.04 3.98 -14.48
CA GLU A 125 -2.37 4.59 -14.40
C GLU A 125 -3.46 3.58 -14.01
N GLU A 126 -3.34 2.31 -14.41
CA GLU A 126 -4.24 1.23 -13.95
C GLU A 126 -4.04 0.98 -12.45
N ILE A 127 -2.79 0.83 -11.99
CA ILE A 127 -2.49 0.64 -10.57
C ILE A 127 -3.05 1.80 -9.74
N LYS A 128 -2.85 3.04 -10.19
CA LYS A 128 -3.41 4.24 -9.54
C LYS A 128 -4.93 4.21 -9.49
N ARG A 129 -5.59 3.82 -10.58
CA ARG A 129 -7.05 3.75 -10.67
C ARG A 129 -7.61 2.72 -9.70
N VAL A 130 -7.08 1.50 -9.71
CA VAL A 130 -7.53 0.42 -8.83
C VAL A 130 -7.27 0.79 -7.37
N PHE A 131 -6.10 1.35 -7.06
CA PHE A 131 -5.79 1.85 -5.71
C PHE A 131 -6.78 2.94 -5.27
N GLN A 132 -7.11 3.88 -6.16
CA GLN A 132 -8.09 4.93 -5.86
C GLN A 132 -9.48 4.37 -5.59
N GLU A 133 -9.94 3.41 -6.39
CA GLU A 133 -11.24 2.77 -6.18
C GLU A 133 -11.32 2.08 -4.81
N GLU A 134 -10.28 1.33 -4.43
CA GLU A 134 -10.20 0.68 -3.13
C GLU A 134 -10.12 1.70 -1.98
N PHE A 135 -9.37 2.79 -2.16
CA PHE A 135 -9.29 3.86 -1.17
C PHE A 135 -10.62 4.60 -0.97
N GLU A 136 -11.33 4.92 -2.05
CA GLU A 136 -12.65 5.55 -1.98
C GLU A 136 -13.70 4.63 -1.33
N LYS A 137 -13.68 3.32 -1.64
CA LYS A 137 -14.51 2.32 -0.95
C LYS A 137 -14.25 2.32 0.56
N GLY A 138 -12.98 2.32 0.96
CA GLY A 138 -12.57 2.41 2.37
C GLY A 138 -13.08 3.67 3.07
N LYS A 139 -12.98 4.84 2.42
CA LYS A 139 -13.50 6.11 2.96
C LYS A 139 -15.01 6.10 3.13
N ARG A 140 -15.77 5.63 2.13
CA ARG A 140 -17.24 5.57 2.18
C ARG A 140 -17.71 4.64 3.29
N PHE A 141 -17.07 3.48 3.45
CA PHE A 141 -17.35 2.55 4.54
C PHE A 141 -17.18 3.22 5.91
N PHE A 142 -16.07 3.94 6.11
CA PHE A 142 -15.80 4.64 7.37
C PHE A 142 -16.82 5.76 7.65
N GLN A 143 -17.20 6.54 6.64
CA GLN A 143 -18.23 7.58 6.77
C GLN A 143 -19.59 6.99 7.18
N GLN A 144 -20.03 5.93 6.52
CA GLN A 144 -21.28 5.23 6.85
C GLN A 144 -21.27 4.61 8.26
N TYR A 145 -20.11 4.14 8.72
CA TYR A 145 -19.96 3.61 10.08
C TYR A 145 -20.05 4.72 11.13
N ARG A 146 -19.48 5.90 10.84
CA ARG A 146 -19.50 7.06 11.74
C ARG A 146 -20.89 7.72 11.83
N GLU A 147 -21.69 7.70 10.77
CA GLU A 147 -23.07 8.22 10.78
C GLU A 147 -24.07 7.32 11.52
N LYS A 148 -23.69 6.06 11.81
CA LYS A 148 -24.52 5.09 12.54
C LYS A 148 -24.24 5.04 14.05
N GLN A 149 -23.28 5.82 14.55
CA GLN A 149 -23.03 6.04 15.97
C GLN A 149 -23.45 7.44 16.38
#